data_AF-A0A951E5J8-F1
#
_entry.id   AF-A0A951E5J8-F1
#
_cell.length_a   1.000
_cell.length_b   1.000
_cell.length_c   1.000
_cell.angle_alpha   90.00
_cell.angle_beta   90.00
_cell.angle_gamma   90.00
#
_symmetry.space_group_name_H-M   'P 1'
#
loop_
_entity.id
_entity.type
_entity.pdbx_description
1 polymer ?
#
loop_
_entity_poly.entity_id
_entity_poly.type
_entity_poly.pdbx_seq_one_letter_code
_entity_poly.pdbx_strand_id
1 'polypeptide(L)'
;MVTAKETKQSTVEPAKWSFSADGKLLSLDDFLEAHRKQGIFYEGKEQWLKGVTKVSWENFFLVCTEELDDISQRAAKMLICYCLEIVEDVASRIRGTISPAKITDAMKREFEEQYENRIYQFQWAMRHEAVREAVTNAVLNRWGR
;
A
#
# COMPACT_ATOMS: atom_id res chain seq x y z
N MET A 1 27.47 -27.88 -4.84
CA MET A 1 27.17 -26.59 -4.20
C MET A 1 26.41 -25.74 -5.22
N VAL A 2 25.09 -25.62 -5.05
CA VAL A 2 24.25 -24.82 -5.95
C VAL A 2 24.16 -23.43 -5.35
N THR A 3 24.80 -22.47 -6.01
CA THR A 3 24.75 -21.05 -5.64
C THR A 3 23.32 -20.57 -5.87
N ALA A 4 22.58 -20.40 -4.78
CA ALA A 4 21.30 -19.71 -4.79
C ALA A 4 21.56 -18.27 -5.28
N LYS A 5 21.10 -17.96 -6.48
CA LYS A 5 20.99 -16.57 -6.94
C LYS A 5 19.96 -15.90 -6.04
N GLU A 6 20.43 -15.07 -5.11
CA GLU A 6 19.60 -14.07 -4.45
C GLU A 6 18.98 -13.20 -5.53
N THR A 7 17.70 -13.46 -5.82
CA THR A 7 16.85 -12.56 -6.58
C THR A 7 16.77 -11.27 -5.78
N LYS A 8 17.58 -10.27 -6.15
CA LYS A 8 17.38 -8.87 -5.75
C LYS A 8 16.03 -8.44 -6.31
N GLN A 9 14.98 -8.77 -5.57
CA GLN A 9 13.62 -8.40 -5.87
C GLN A 9 13.49 -6.91 -5.55
N SER A 10 13.14 -6.16 -6.58
CA SER A 10 12.99 -4.71 -6.54
C SER A 10 12.11 -4.30 -5.38
N THR A 11 12.73 -3.68 -4.38
CA THR A 11 12.08 -2.72 -3.50
C THR A 11 11.35 -1.77 -4.43
N VAL A 12 10.01 -1.76 -4.44
CA VAL A 12 9.27 -0.68 -5.09
C VAL A 12 9.67 0.57 -4.33
N GLU A 13 10.62 1.32 -4.88
CA GLU A 13 11.12 2.53 -4.24
C GLU A 13 9.96 3.52 -4.17
N PRO A 14 9.50 3.89 -2.96
CA PRO A 14 8.47 4.91 -2.81
C PRO A 14 8.88 6.27 -3.41
N ALA A 15 10.15 6.44 -3.79
CA ALA A 15 10.67 7.57 -4.55
C ALA A 15 9.97 7.80 -5.91
N LYS A 16 9.26 6.80 -6.46
CA LYS A 16 8.49 6.95 -7.71
C LYS A 16 7.11 7.56 -7.52
N TRP A 17 6.63 7.63 -6.28
CA TRP A 17 5.28 8.08 -5.95
C TRP A 17 5.32 9.43 -5.26
N SER A 18 4.29 10.24 -5.50
CA SER A 18 4.05 11.43 -4.71
C SER A 18 2.75 11.30 -3.94
N PHE A 19 2.80 11.65 -2.65
CA PHE A 19 1.69 11.49 -1.71
C PHE A 19 0.95 12.80 -1.42
N SER A 20 1.30 13.90 -2.09
CA SER A 20 0.62 15.19 -1.90
C SER A 20 -0.72 15.24 -2.65
N ALA A 21 -1.67 16.01 -2.11
CA ALA A 21 -2.95 16.25 -2.77
C ALA A 21 -2.86 17.23 -3.96
N ASP A 22 -1.82 18.07 -4.01
CA ASP A 22 -1.67 19.17 -4.98
C ASP A 22 -0.69 18.86 -6.13
N GLY A 23 -0.25 17.60 -6.26
CA GLY A 23 0.66 17.17 -7.32
C GLY A 23 2.12 17.62 -7.16
N LYS A 24 2.48 18.27 -6.04
CA LYS A 24 3.88 18.48 -5.64
C LYS A 24 4.52 17.16 -5.24
N LEU A 25 5.85 17.08 -5.20
CA LEU A 25 6.56 15.92 -4.67
C LEU A 25 6.49 15.93 -3.14
N LEU A 26 5.87 14.91 -2.56
CA LEU A 26 5.87 14.63 -1.12
C LEU A 26 6.25 13.18 -0.90
N SER A 27 7.22 12.93 -0.02
CA SER A 27 7.66 11.58 0.30
C SER A 27 6.64 10.87 1.20
N LEU A 28 6.67 9.54 1.20
CA LEU A 28 5.80 8.74 2.08
C LEU A 28 6.11 9.00 3.56
N ASP A 29 7.38 9.19 3.90
CA ASP A 29 7.80 9.42 5.28
C ASP A 29 7.30 10.78 5.79
N ASP A 30 7.39 11.83 4.97
CA ASP A 30 6.87 13.16 5.33
C ASP A 30 5.34 13.17 5.44
N PHE A 31 4.66 12.46 4.53
CA PHE A 31 3.20 12.29 4.57
C PHE A 31 2.74 11.61 5.87
N LEU A 32 3.42 10.52 6.25
CA LEU A 32 3.09 9.77 7.46
C LEU A 32 3.44 10.54 8.73
N GLU A 33 4.54 11.30 8.75
CA GLU A 33 4.90 12.12 9.91
C GLU A 33 3.85 13.21 10.19
N ALA A 34 3.23 13.77 9.16
CA ALA A 34 2.12 14.71 9.34
C ALA A 34 0.88 14.06 9.99
N HIS A 35 0.57 12.80 9.65
CA HIS A 35 -0.52 12.03 10.26
C HIS A 35 -0.19 11.59 11.69
N ARG A 36 1.06 11.21 11.94
CA ARG A 36 1.54 10.87 13.28
C ARG A 36 1.34 12.03 14.24
N LYS A 37 1.67 13.26 13.83
CA LYS A 37 1.48 14.48 14.65
C LYS A 37 0.01 14.77 14.98
N GLN A 38 -0.93 14.19 14.24
CA GLN A 38 -2.36 14.29 14.50
C GLN A 38 -2.88 13.19 15.44
N GLY A 39 -2.01 12.29 15.91
CA GLY A 39 -2.40 11.20 16.80
C GLY A 39 -3.14 10.05 16.11
N ILE A 40 -3.01 9.93 14.78
CA ILE A 40 -3.72 8.92 13.99
C ILE A 40 -3.15 7.50 14.19
N PHE A 41 -1.89 7.39 14.59
CA PHE A 41 -1.20 6.11 14.69
C PHE A 41 -1.02 5.65 16.13
N TYR A 42 -1.08 4.33 16.30
CA TYR A 42 -0.64 3.67 17.53
C TYR A 42 0.86 3.90 17.80
N GLU A 43 1.21 4.35 19.02
CA GLU A 43 2.58 4.66 19.43
C GLU A 43 3.23 3.63 20.39
N GLY A 44 2.58 2.50 20.67
CA GLY A 44 3.12 1.48 21.57
C GLY A 44 4.12 0.52 20.89
N LYS A 45 4.49 -0.55 21.60
CA LYS A 45 5.48 -1.53 21.12
C LYS A 45 4.88 -2.52 20.12
N GLU A 46 5.42 -2.54 18.92
CA GLU A 46 4.96 -3.38 17.80
C GLU A 46 5.55 -4.81 17.82
N GLN A 47 5.36 -5.57 18.91
CA GLN A 47 5.94 -6.93 19.00
C GLN A 47 5.46 -7.86 17.86
N TRP A 48 4.24 -7.65 17.37
CA TRP A 48 3.67 -8.41 16.26
C TRP A 48 4.33 -8.13 14.91
N LEU A 49 5.03 -7.01 14.73
CA LEU A 49 5.78 -6.69 13.50
C LEU A 49 7.26 -7.07 13.58
N LYS A 50 7.69 -7.76 14.64
CA LYS A 50 9.08 -8.18 14.79
C LYS A 50 9.45 -9.19 13.70
N GLY A 51 10.45 -8.86 12.89
CA GLY A 51 10.89 -9.69 11.76
C GLY A 51 10.04 -9.56 10.50
N VAL A 52 8.94 -8.80 10.53
CA VAL A 52 8.13 -8.51 9.34
C VAL A 52 8.78 -7.37 8.57
N THR A 53 9.29 -7.68 7.37
CA THR A 53 9.96 -6.72 6.47
C THR A 53 9.10 -6.32 5.29
N LYS A 54 8.12 -7.16 4.91
CA LYS A 54 7.19 -6.94 3.80
C LYS A 54 5.83 -7.58 4.07
N VAL A 55 4.76 -6.97 3.58
CA VAL A 55 3.40 -7.54 3.60
C VAL A 55 3.27 -8.60 2.51
N SER A 56 2.75 -9.75 2.90
CA SER A 56 2.31 -10.85 2.04
C SER A 56 0.90 -11.27 2.45
N TRP A 57 0.30 -12.19 1.70
CA TRP A 57 -1.02 -12.70 2.08
C TRP A 57 -1.01 -13.40 3.45
N GLU A 58 0.09 -14.07 3.81
CA GLU A 58 0.23 -14.84 5.06
C GLU A 58 0.26 -13.94 6.31
N ASN A 59 0.77 -12.72 6.17
CA ASN A 59 0.94 -11.79 7.28
C ASN A 59 0.04 -10.55 7.18
N PHE A 60 -0.83 -10.47 6.17
CA PHE A 60 -1.65 -9.29 5.93
C PHE A 60 -2.46 -8.88 7.16
N PHE A 61 -3.20 -9.82 7.77
CA PHE A 61 -4.03 -9.55 8.95
C PHE A 61 -3.24 -9.36 10.25
N LEU A 62 -1.95 -9.70 10.25
CA LEU A 62 -1.03 -9.32 11.33
C LEU A 62 -0.67 -7.83 11.26
N VAL A 63 -0.60 -7.27 10.04
CA VAL A 63 -0.25 -5.85 9.80
C VAL A 63 -1.49 -4.96 9.75
N CYS A 64 -2.61 -5.47 9.21
CA CYS A 64 -3.88 -4.76 9.05
C CYS A 64 -4.99 -5.52 9.80
N THR A 65 -5.16 -5.20 11.07
CA THR A 65 -6.18 -5.83 11.93
C THR A 65 -7.59 -5.38 11.55
N GLU A 66 -8.61 -6.10 12.04
CA GLU A 66 -10.00 -5.80 11.71
C GLU A 66 -10.50 -4.46 12.27
N GLU A 67 -9.98 -4.06 13.43
CA GLU A 67 -10.38 -2.83 14.12
C GLU A 67 -9.79 -1.58 13.45
N LEU A 68 -8.69 -1.70 12.69
CA LEU A 68 -7.99 -0.64 11.93
C LEU A 68 -7.52 0.58 12.73
N ASP A 69 -8.06 0.84 13.91
CA ASP A 69 -7.74 1.97 14.79
C ASP A 69 -6.37 1.81 15.49
N ASP A 70 -5.79 0.61 15.46
CA ASP A 70 -4.54 0.27 16.15
C ASP A 70 -3.32 0.18 15.21
N ILE A 71 -3.42 0.65 13.96
CA ILE A 71 -2.25 0.57 13.08
C ILE A 71 -1.19 1.58 13.48
N SER A 72 0.04 1.11 13.54
CA SER A 72 1.20 1.96 13.73
C SER A 72 1.60 2.66 12.43
N GLN A 73 2.42 3.70 12.52
CA GLN A 73 2.99 4.37 11.35
C GLN A 73 3.79 3.40 10.47
N ARG A 74 4.51 2.45 11.07
CA ARG A 74 5.28 1.45 10.33
C ARG A 74 4.37 0.46 9.62
N ALA A 75 3.31 -0.03 10.27
CA ALA A 75 2.30 -0.86 9.63
C ALA A 75 1.66 -0.12 8.46
N ALA A 76 1.26 1.13 8.65
CA ALA A 76 0.70 1.98 7.60
C ALA A 76 1.66 2.12 6.41
N LYS A 77 2.95 2.38 6.65
CA LYS A 77 3.97 2.45 5.59
C LYS A 77 4.03 1.14 4.79
N MET A 78 4.03 0.00 5.47
CA MET A 78 4.07 -1.32 4.83
C MET A 78 2.81 -1.60 4.01
N LEU A 79 1.63 -1.23 4.54
CA LEU A 79 0.35 -1.38 3.83
C LEU A 79 0.25 -0.48 2.61
N ILE A 80 0.71 0.77 2.69
CA ILE A 80 0.73 1.69 1.56
C ILE A 80 1.60 1.13 0.43
N CYS A 81 2.82 0.68 0.76
CA CYS A 81 3.69 0.03 -0.23
C CYS A 81 3.02 -1.21 -0.85
N TYR A 82 2.38 -2.04 -0.02
CA TYR A 82 1.66 -3.22 -0.49
C TYR A 82 0.51 -2.89 -1.45
N CYS A 83 -0.31 -1.90 -1.10
CA CYS A 83 -1.40 -1.42 -1.94
C CYS A 83 -0.89 -0.86 -3.27
N LEU A 84 0.21 -0.11 -3.27
CA LEU A 84 0.82 0.41 -4.49
C LEU A 84 1.38 -0.70 -5.38
N GLU A 85 1.98 -1.75 -4.80
CA GLU A 85 2.39 -2.94 -5.56
C GLU A 85 1.20 -3.63 -6.25
N ILE A 86 0.04 -3.71 -5.59
CA ILE A 86 -1.19 -4.26 -6.16
C ILE A 86 -1.69 -3.38 -7.30
N VAL A 87 -1.66 -2.06 -7.12
CA VAL A 87 -2.04 -1.11 -8.17
C VAL A 87 -1.14 -1.22 -9.38
N GLU A 88 0.19 -1.29 -9.22
CA GLU A 88 1.11 -1.45 -10.35
C GLU A 88 0.88 -2.77 -11.10
N ASP A 89 0.66 -3.85 -10.36
CA ASP A 89 0.37 -5.17 -10.92
C ASP A 89 -0.90 -5.14 -11.79
N VAL A 90 -1.99 -4.57 -11.28
CA VAL A 90 -3.23 -4.37 -12.03
C VAL A 90 -3.00 -3.45 -13.24
N ALA A 91 -2.33 -2.32 -13.04
CA ALA A 91 -2.07 -1.34 -14.11
C ALA A 91 -1.25 -1.95 -15.25
N SER A 92 -0.31 -2.85 -14.94
CA SER A 92 0.52 -3.54 -15.94
C SER A 92 -0.27 -4.45 -16.89
N ARG A 93 -1.46 -4.91 -16.46
CA ARG A 93 -2.36 -5.76 -17.26
C ARG A 93 -3.30 -4.95 -18.17
N ILE A 94 -3.43 -3.64 -17.94
CA ILE A 94 -4.34 -2.78 -18.70
C ILE A 94 -3.76 -2.48 -20.08
N ARG A 95 -4.55 -2.73 -21.13
CA ARG A 95 -4.21 -2.36 -22.49
C ARG A 95 -4.59 -0.91 -22.78
N GLY A 96 -3.67 -0.17 -23.41
CA GLY A 96 -3.86 1.24 -23.81
C GLY A 96 -3.61 2.23 -22.68
N THR A 97 -4.17 3.44 -22.79
CA THR A 97 -4.00 4.49 -21.78
C THR A 97 -4.51 4.05 -20.42
N ILE A 98 -3.64 4.10 -19.40
CA ILE A 98 -3.95 3.79 -18.00
C ILE A 98 -4.61 5.02 -17.37
N SER A 99 -5.68 4.80 -16.61
CA SER A 99 -6.33 5.84 -15.81
C SER A 99 -6.81 5.26 -14.47
N PRO A 100 -7.00 6.08 -13.42
CA PRO A 100 -7.51 5.64 -12.12
C PRO A 100 -8.86 4.92 -12.23
N ALA A 101 -9.71 5.35 -13.15
CA ALA A 101 -11.00 4.70 -13.44
C ALA A 101 -10.79 3.28 -13.97
N LYS A 102 -9.90 3.08 -14.95
CA LYS A 102 -9.61 1.75 -15.50
C LYS A 102 -8.96 0.81 -14.48
N ILE A 103 -8.09 1.34 -13.62
CA ILE A 103 -7.49 0.57 -12.51
C ILE A 103 -8.60 0.10 -11.57
N THR A 104 -9.47 1.02 -11.15
CA THR A 104 -10.63 0.70 -10.29
C THR A 104 -11.53 -0.36 -10.93
N ASP A 105 -11.84 -0.23 -12.22
CA ASP A 105 -12.68 -1.19 -12.93
C ASP A 105 -12.02 -2.57 -13.08
N ALA A 106 -10.71 -2.61 -13.33
CA ALA A 106 -9.96 -3.86 -13.38
C ALA A 106 -9.94 -4.55 -12.00
N MET A 107 -9.67 -3.80 -10.93
CA MET A 107 -9.74 -4.32 -9.56
C MET A 107 -11.13 -4.88 -9.23
N LYS A 108 -12.21 -4.18 -9.59
CA LYS A 108 -13.58 -4.65 -9.37
C LYS A 108 -13.89 -5.98 -10.07
N ARG A 109 -13.28 -6.23 -11.24
CA ARG A 109 -13.47 -7.49 -11.99
C ARG A 109 -12.69 -8.66 -11.39
N GLU A 110 -11.55 -8.38 -10.76
CA GLU A 110 -10.67 -9.37 -10.11
C GLU A 110 -11.01 -9.57 -8.62
N PHE A 111 -12.01 -8.86 -8.11
CA PHE A 111 -12.40 -8.93 -6.70
C PHE A 111 -13.10 -10.25 -6.39
N GLU A 112 -12.58 -10.96 -5.40
CA GLU A 112 -13.20 -12.11 -4.76
C GLU A 112 -12.95 -12.02 -3.26
N GLU A 113 -13.96 -12.29 -2.43
CA GLU A 113 -13.86 -12.29 -0.95
C GLU A 113 -13.09 -13.52 -0.44
N GLN A 114 -11.81 -13.59 -0.77
CA GLN A 114 -10.89 -14.62 -0.33
C GLN A 114 -9.70 -13.96 0.35
N TYR A 115 -9.24 -14.54 1.46
CA TYR A 115 -8.13 -13.96 2.22
C TYR A 115 -6.82 -13.89 1.43
N GLU A 116 -6.61 -14.77 0.46
CA GLU A 116 -5.44 -14.75 -0.43
C GLU A 116 -5.58 -13.77 -1.60
N ASN A 117 -6.79 -13.27 -1.88
CA ASN A 117 -7.04 -12.32 -2.96
C ASN A 117 -6.46 -10.95 -2.58
N ARG A 118 -5.50 -10.48 -3.39
CA ARG A 118 -4.80 -9.21 -3.14
C ARG A 118 -5.71 -7.99 -3.29
N ILE A 119 -6.76 -8.06 -4.12
CA ILE A 119 -7.72 -6.98 -4.29
C ILE A 119 -8.65 -6.88 -3.07
N TYR A 120 -9.02 -8.02 -2.49
CA TYR A 120 -9.74 -8.04 -1.21
C TYR A 120 -8.92 -7.38 -0.10
N GLN A 121 -7.66 -7.78 0.04
CA GLN A 121 -6.72 -7.17 1.00
C GLN A 121 -6.50 -5.67 0.72
N PHE A 122 -6.41 -5.27 -0.56
CA PHE A 122 -6.36 -3.86 -0.95
C PHE A 122 -7.57 -3.10 -0.40
N GLN A 123 -8.79 -3.57 -0.67
CA GLN A 123 -10.01 -2.92 -0.19
C GLN A 123 -10.06 -2.87 1.33
N TRP A 124 -9.58 -3.93 2.00
CA TRP A 124 -9.48 -3.96 3.45
C TRP A 124 -8.55 -2.88 3.99
N ALA A 125 -7.33 -2.76 3.45
CA ALA A 125 -6.35 -1.76 3.86
C ALA A 125 -6.82 -0.32 3.57
N MET A 126 -7.58 -0.11 2.48
CA MET A 126 -8.15 1.18 2.09
C MET A 126 -9.26 1.68 3.03
N ARG A 127 -9.67 0.90 4.03
CA ARG A 127 -10.55 1.37 5.11
C ARG A 127 -9.82 2.30 6.10
N HIS A 128 -8.50 2.19 6.22
CA HIS A 128 -7.71 3.08 7.07
C HIS A 128 -7.47 4.43 6.37
N GLU A 129 -7.75 5.54 7.06
CA GLU A 129 -7.73 6.90 6.48
C GLU A 129 -6.38 7.27 5.85
N ALA A 130 -5.28 7.15 6.61
CA ALA A 130 -3.94 7.50 6.10
C ALA A 130 -3.50 6.62 4.92
N VAL A 131 -3.94 5.34 4.89
CA VAL A 131 -3.60 4.41 3.80
C VAL A 131 -4.38 4.81 2.55
N ARG A 132 -5.68 5.04 2.71
CA ARG A 132 -6.58 5.46 1.64
C ARG A 132 -6.11 6.75 1.00
N GLU A 133 -5.80 7.77 1.79
CA GLU A 133 -5.35 9.06 1.29
C GLU A 133 -4.02 8.93 0.55
N ALA A 134 -3.02 8.27 1.16
CA ALA A 134 -1.72 8.07 0.53
C ALA A 134 -1.83 7.37 -0.83
N VAL A 135 -2.55 6.25 -0.89
CA VAL A 135 -2.71 5.46 -2.11
C VAL A 135 -3.50 6.26 -3.16
N THR A 136 -4.58 6.93 -2.77
CA THR A 136 -5.40 7.73 -3.69
C THR A 136 -4.57 8.85 -4.31
N ASN A 137 -3.85 9.63 -3.50
CA ASN A 137 -3.00 10.72 -3.97
C ASN A 137 -1.91 10.20 -4.91
N ALA A 138 -1.25 9.10 -4.54
CA ALA A 138 -0.22 8.47 -5.36
C ALA A 138 -0.73 8.03 -6.75
N VAL A 139 -1.90 7.38 -6.80
CA VAL A 139 -2.52 6.94 -8.06
C VAL A 139 -2.95 8.12 -8.92
N LEU A 140 -3.59 9.14 -8.32
CA LEU A 140 -4.01 10.35 -9.03
C LEU A 140 -2.82 11.14 -9.58
N ASN A 141 -1.76 11.30 -8.80
CA ASN A 141 -0.56 12.00 -9.23
C ASN A 141 0.14 11.31 -10.41
N ARG A 142 0.03 9.98 -10.51
CA ARG A 142 0.67 9.19 -11.56
C ARG A 142 -0.17 9.06 -12.83
N TRP A 143 -1.48 8.86 -12.71
CA TRP A 143 -2.36 8.55 -13.85
C TRP A 143 -3.61 9.43 -13.97
N GLY A 144 -3.81 10.39 -13.07
CA GLY A 144 -4.97 11.30 -13.09
C GLY A 144 -4.86 12.46 -14.09
N ARG A 145 -3.81 12.49 -14.92
CA ARG A 145 -3.59 13.52 -15.96
C ARG A 145 -4.06 13.07 -17.32
#